data_AF-A0A946VMA0-F1
#
_entry.id   AF-A0A946VMA0-F1
#
_cell.length_a   1.000
_cell.length_b   1.000
_cell.length_c   1.000
_cell.angle_alpha   90.00
_cell.angle_beta   90.00
_cell.angle_gamma   90.00
#
_symmetry.space_group_name_H-M   'P 1'
#
loop_
_entity.id
_entity.type
_entity.pdbx_description
1 polymer ?
#
loop_
_entity_poly.entity_id
_entity_poly.type
_entity_poly.pdbx_seq_one_letter_code
_entity_poly.pdbx_strand_id
1 'polypeptide(L)' 'MGDDCLVETDETGAHQITQSGLRIARGIEGHEREDLLACWIELWRGAIHANRIFLDVSCEITSDQLIWTIREKDAA' A
#
# COMPACT_ATOMS: atom_id res chain seq x y z
N MET A 1 3.60 1.38 13.77
CA MET A 1 2.83 0.24 13.23
C MET A 1 3.83 -0.88 13.06
N GLY A 2 3.65 -2.03 13.72
CA GLY A 2 4.71 -3.03 13.82
C GLY A 2 4.81 -3.98 12.63
N ASP A 3 4.30 -3.57 11.47
CA ASP A 3 4.52 -4.33 10.24
C ASP A 3 5.96 -4.07 9.78
N ASP A 4 6.50 -5.00 9.02
CA ASP A 4 7.81 -4.83 8.40
C ASP A 4 7.62 -4.19 7.03
N CYS A 5 8.48 -3.23 6.67
CA CYS A 5 8.44 -2.55 5.38
C CYS A 5 9.81 -2.60 4.72
N LEU A 6 9.83 -3.05 3.47
CA LEU A 6 10.96 -2.90 2.56
C LEU A 6 10.61 -1.85 1.51
N VAL A 7 11.53 -0.92 1.24
CA VAL A 7 11.35 0.12 0.22
C VAL A 7 12.42 -0.04 -0.85
N GLU A 8 11.99 -0.12 -2.09
CA GLU A 8 12.83 -0.17 -3.27
C GLU A 8 12.40 0.97 -4.21
N THR A 9 13.36 1.54 -4.93
CA THR A 9 13.08 2.60 -5.93
C THR A 9 13.59 2.12 -7.25
N ASP A 10 12.72 2.12 -8.27
CA ASP A 10 13.12 1.70 -9.61
C ASP A 10 13.81 2.82 -10.38
N GLU A 11 14.35 2.50 -11.55
CA GLU A 11 15.05 3.46 -12.42
C GLU A 11 14.13 4.57 -12.96
N THR A 12 12.81 4.39 -12.87
CA THR A 12 11.79 5.38 -13.29
C THR A 12 11.45 6.36 -12.17
N GLY A 13 11.97 6.16 -10.97
CA GLY A 13 11.65 6.96 -9.79
C GLY A 13 10.37 6.53 -9.08
N ALA A 14 9.76 5.40 -9.46
CA ALA A 14 8.65 4.83 -8.71
C ALA A 14 9.19 4.12 -7.46
N HIS A 15 8.52 4.34 -6.34
CA HIS A 15 8.81 3.68 -5.07
C HIS A 15 7.90 2.46 -4.91
N GLN A 16 8.51 1.29 -4.78
CA GLN A 16 7.83 0.06 -4.41
C GLN A 16 8.02 -0.19 -2.90
N ILE A 17 6.93 -0.36 -2.18
CA ILE A 17 6.95 -0.61 -0.73
C ILE A 17 6.27 -1.94 -0.47
N THR A 18 7.03 -2.91 0.03
CA THR A 18 6.51 -4.22 0.43
C THR A 18 6.28 -4.20 1.93
N GLN A 19 5.01 -4.21 2.33
CA GLN A 19 4.57 -4.29 3.73
C GLN A 19 4.22 -5.74 4.06
N SER A 20 4.81 -6.31 5.10
CA SER A 20 4.62 -7.71 5.51
C SER A 20 4.27 -7.85 6.99
N GLY A 21 3.80 -9.04 7.38
CA GLY A 21 3.35 -9.34 8.75
C GLY A 21 1.95 -8.81 9.09
N LEU A 22 1.43 -7.88 8.29
CA LEU A 22 0.04 -7.36 8.23
C LEU A 22 -0.77 -7.53 9.52
N ARG A 23 -0.34 -6.87 10.60
CA ARG A 23 -0.90 -7.07 11.94
C ARG A 23 -2.37 -6.68 12.05
N ILE A 24 -2.83 -5.78 11.19
CA ILE A 24 -4.24 -5.37 11.13
C ILE A 24 -5.17 -6.55 10.81
N ALA A 25 -4.71 -7.53 10.05
CA ALA A 25 -5.47 -8.71 9.65
C ALA A 25 -5.15 -9.96 10.50
N ARG A 26 -4.44 -9.81 11.62
CA ARG A 26 -4.01 -10.94 12.44
C ARG A 26 -5.22 -11.67 13.05
N GLY A 27 -5.30 -12.97 12.80
CA GLY A 27 -6.39 -13.82 13.29
C GLY A 27 -7.70 -13.66 12.52
N ILE A 28 -7.66 -12.96 11.38
CA ILE A 28 -8.79 -12.82 10.46
C ILE A 28 -8.41 -13.55 9.17
N GLU A 29 -9.32 -14.38 8.67
CA GLU A 29 -9.08 -15.26 7.53
C GLU A 29 -10.21 -15.15 6.50
N GLY A 30 -9.96 -15.66 5.29
CA GLY A 30 -10.96 -15.70 4.23
C GLY A 30 -11.47 -14.32 3.80
N HIS A 31 -12.76 -14.22 3.49
CA HIS A 31 -13.36 -13.02 2.90
C HIS A 31 -13.30 -11.82 3.84
N GLU A 32 -13.42 -12.03 5.16
CA GLU A 32 -13.32 -10.94 6.13
C GLU A 32 -11.94 -10.28 6.12
N ARG A 33 -10.88 -11.08 5.88
CA ARG A 33 -9.52 -10.55 5.73
C ARG A 33 -9.41 -9.70 4.47
N GLU A 34 -9.98 -10.18 3.37
CA GLU A 34 -9.95 -9.47 2.08
C GLU A 34 -10.69 -8.13 2.17
N ASP A 35 -11.89 -8.12 2.76
CA ASP A 35 -12.69 -6.90 2.98
C ASP A 35 -11.95 -5.90 3.86
N LEU A 36 -11.35 -6.37 4.96
CA LEU A 36 -10.58 -5.52 5.86
C LEU A 36 -9.38 -4.89 5.15
N LEU A 37 -8.62 -5.68 4.38
CA LEU A 37 -7.45 -5.19 3.66
C LEU A 37 -7.86 -4.23 2.53
N ALA A 38 -8.97 -4.47 1.85
CA ALA A 38 -9.50 -3.54 0.86
C ALA A 38 -9.84 -2.18 1.49
N CYS A 39 -10.57 -2.17 2.62
CA CYS A 39 -10.85 -0.94 3.35
C CYS A 39 -9.56 -0.25 3.83
N TRP A 40 -8.62 -1.02 4.37
CA TRP A 40 -7.33 -0.51 4.83
C TRP A 40 -6.55 0.17 3.71
N ILE A 41 -6.55 -0.42 2.51
CA ILE A 41 -5.88 0.14 1.34
C ILE A 41 -6.48 1.49 0.96
N GLU A 42 -7.81 1.58 0.87
CA GLU A 42 -8.49 2.83 0.50
C GLU A 42 -8.26 3.95 1.52
N LEU A 43 -8.18 3.62 2.81
CA LEU A 43 -7.83 4.59 3.85
C LEU A 43 -6.44 5.20 3.62
N TRP A 44 -5.44 4.36 3.34
CA TRP A 44 -4.08 4.84 3.08
C TRP A 44 -3.96 5.56 1.74
N ARG A 45 -4.63 5.10 0.69
CA ARG A 45 -4.69 5.82 -0.60
C ARG A 45 -5.27 7.22 -0.42
N GLY A 46 -6.37 7.35 0.33
CA GLY A 46 -6.95 8.65 0.67
C GLY A 46 -5.99 9.54 1.44
N ALA A 47 -5.29 8.99 2.43
CA ALA A 47 -4.29 9.73 3.21
C ALA A 47 -3.09 10.21 2.36
N ILE A 48 -2.59 9.36 1.45
CA ILE A 48 -1.48 9.71 0.55
C ILE A 48 -1.94 10.78 -0.45
N HIS A 49 -3.13 10.64 -1.04
CA HIS A 49 -3.68 11.62 -1.97
C HIS A 49 -4.05 12.96 -1.32
N ALA A 50 -4.18 13.03 0.00
CA ALA A 50 -4.36 14.29 0.72
C ALA A 50 -3.06 15.15 0.76
N ASN A 51 -1.93 14.60 0.32
CA ASN A 51 -0.69 15.36 0.17
C ASN A 51 -0.81 16.40 -0.97
N ARG A 52 -0.03 17.48 -0.88
CA ARG A 52 -0.04 18.58 -1.86
C ARG A 52 0.60 18.20 -3.21
N ILE A 53 1.36 17.13 -3.23
CA ILE A 53 1.98 16.57 -4.44
C ILE A 53 1.00 15.57 -5.04
N PHE A 54 0.74 15.67 -6.34
CA PHE A 54 -0.05 14.69 -7.05
C PHE A 54 0.74 13.39 -7.18
N LEU A 55 0.38 12.40 -6.37
CA LEU A 55 0.95 11.06 -6.42
C LEU A 55 -0.04 10.12 -7.11
N ASP A 56 0.49 9.19 -7.90
CA ASP A 56 -0.23 8.01 -8.35
C ASP A 56 0.12 6.83 -7.44
N VAL A 57 -0.90 6.18 -6.89
CA VAL A 57 -0.76 5.13 -5.87
C VAL A 57 -1.61 3.92 -6.24
N SER A 58 -0.95 2.77 -6.40
CA SER A 58 -1.58 1.46 -6.52
C SER A 58 -1.10 0.54 -5.40
N CYS A 59 -1.92 -0.46 -5.04
CA CYS A 59 -1.56 -1.49 -4.09
C CYS A 59 -2.05 -2.84 -4.60
N GLU A 60 -1.18 -3.84 -4.55
CA GLU A 60 -1.51 -5.24 -4.79
C GLU A 60 -1.58 -5.98 -3.46
N ILE A 61 -2.58 -6.86 -3.32
CA ILE A 61 -2.75 -7.71 -2.14
C ILE A 61 -2.20 -9.09 -2.45
N THR A 62 -1.32 -9.59 -1.61
CA THR A 62 -0.91 -10.99 -1.62
C THR A 62 -1.37 -11.71 -0.34
N SER A 63 -1.02 -12.99 -0.21
CA SER A 63 -1.39 -13.80 0.95
C SER A 63 -0.86 -13.25 2.28
N ASP A 64 0.28 -12.57 2.27
CA ASP A 64 0.99 -12.14 3.47
C ASP A 64 1.56 -10.71 3.36
N GLN A 65 1.35 -10.05 2.22
CA GLN A 65 1.92 -8.73 1.95
C GLN A 65 0.92 -7.78 1.29
N LEU A 66 1.21 -6.49 1.46
CA LEU A 66 0.68 -5.41 0.62
C LEU A 66 1.86 -4.82 -0.14
N ILE A 67 1.76 -4.78 -1.46
CA ILE A 67 2.80 -4.24 -2.33
C ILE A 67 2.29 -2.93 -2.90
N TRP A 68 2.84 -1.83 -2.39
CA TRP A 68 2.48 -0.48 -2.80
C TRP A 68 3.41 -0.01 -3.89
N THR A 69 2.86 0.65 -4.90
CA THR A 69 3.64 1.39 -5.90
C THR A 69 3.20 2.83 -5.85
N ILE A 70 4.14 3.73 -5.56
CA ILE A 70 3.92 5.16 -5.44
C ILE A 70 4.85 5.86 -6.41
N ARG A 71 4.30 6.73 -7.25
CA ARG A 71 5.08 7.56 -8.17
C ARG A 71 4.52 8.97 -8.20
N GLU A 72 5.37 9.95 -8.50
CA GLU A 72 4.86 11.29 -8.83
C GLU A 72 4.05 11.21 -10.11
N LYS A 73 2.92 11.91 -10.12
CA LYS A 73 2.11 12.05 -11.31
C LYS A 73 2.72 13.19 -12.12
N ASP A 74 3.29 12.89 -13.28
CA ASP A 74 3.78 13.92 -14.18
C ASP A 74 2.69 14.97 -14.42
N ALA A 75 3.03 16.24 -14.19
CA ALA A 75 2.17 17.35 -14.59
C ALA A 75 2.14 17.39 -16.12
N ALA A 76 1.03 16.93 -16.69
CA ALA A 76 0.75 17.04 -18.12
C ALA A 76 0.77 18.49 -18.61
#